data_AF-A0A0P6S391-F1
#
_entry.id   AF-A0A0P6S391-F1
#
_cell.length_a   1.000
_cell.length_b   1.000
_cell.length_c   1.000
_cell.angle_alpha   90.00
_cell.angle_beta   90.00
_cell.angle_gamma   90.00
#
_symmetry.space_group_name_H-M   'P 1'
#
loop_
_entity.id
_entity.type
_entity.pdbx_description
1 polymer ?
#
loop_
_entity_poly.entity_id
_entity_poly.type
_entity_poly.pdbx_seq_one_letter_code
_entity_poly.pdbx_strand_id
1 'polypeptide(L)' 'MLRSKKVRSKKLEVGKYMPPLYHKLPCNDYNHERSEVLRWVSEQPDLLEWTFAQLKSAGYVKYNSETGTWSGVEDWE' A
#
# COMPACT_ATOMS: atom_id res chain seq x y z
N MET A 1 -1.61 27.72 -15.14
CA MET A 1 -0.62 26.63 -14.91
C MET A 1 -1.31 25.31 -15.24
N LEU A 2 -0.88 24.61 -16.29
CA LEU A 2 -1.37 23.24 -16.52
C LEU A 2 -0.92 22.39 -15.32
N ARG A 3 -1.88 21.81 -14.59
CA ARG A 3 -1.56 20.75 -13.61
C ARG A 3 -0.86 19.65 -14.39
N SER A 4 0.44 19.45 -14.15
CA SER A 4 1.13 18.26 -14.67
C SER A 4 0.33 17.06 -14.18
N LYS A 5 -0.15 16.22 -15.11
CA LYS A 5 -0.78 14.96 -14.72
C LYS A 5 0.27 14.21 -13.90
N LYS A 6 0.01 14.03 -12.61
CA LYS A 6 0.85 13.16 -11.76
C LYS A 6 0.99 11.84 -12.51
N VAL A 7 2.21 11.53 -12.95
CA VAL A 7 2.52 10.23 -13.54
C VAL A 7 2.34 9.23 -12.41
N ARG A 8 1.25 8.49 -12.45
CA ARG A 8 1.00 7.40 -11.50
C ARG A 8 1.91 6.24 -11.89
N SER A 9 2.45 5.54 -10.90
CA SER A 9 3.29 4.36 -11.15
C SER A 9 2.51 3.34 -11.97
N LYS A 10 3.17 2.66 -12.92
CA LYS A 10 2.59 1.53 -13.67
C LYS A 10 2.09 0.42 -12.73
N LYS A 11 2.73 0.25 -11.58
CA LYS A 11 2.33 -0.72 -10.54
C LYS A 11 0.93 -0.45 -9.96
N LEU A 12 0.42 0.78 -10.07
CA LEU A 12 -0.93 1.12 -9.65
C LEU A 12 -2.00 0.76 -10.70
N GLU A 13 -1.61 0.38 -11.92
CA GLU A 13 -2.56 0.05 -12.97
C GLU A 13 -3.36 -1.22 -12.69
N VAL A 14 -2.83 -2.13 -11.88
CA VAL A 14 -3.56 -3.33 -11.42
C VAL A 14 -4.88 -2.95 -10.72
N GLY A 15 -4.92 -1.79 -10.05
CA GLY A 15 -6.13 -1.26 -9.43
C GLY A 15 -7.29 -1.01 -10.40
N LYS A 16 -7.03 -0.90 -11.71
CA LYS A 16 -8.09 -0.80 -12.74
C LYS A 16 -8.89 -2.10 -12.91
N TYR A 17 -8.32 -3.24 -12.51
CA TYR A 17 -8.93 -4.56 -12.63
C TYR A 17 -9.54 -5.06 -11.32
N MET A 18 -9.65 -4.18 -10.32
CA MET A 18 -10.27 -4.50 -9.04
C MET A 18 -11.74 -4.84 -9.26
N PRO A 19 -12.22 -6.02 -8.81
CA PRO A 19 -13.63 -6.36 -8.88
C PRO A 19 -14.45 -5.44 -7.95
N PRO A 20 -15.79 -5.42 -8.07
CA PRO A 20 -16.63 -4.76 -7.08
C PRO A 20 -16.47 -5.46 -5.72
N LEU A 21 -15.93 -4.74 -4.74
CA LEU A 21 -15.62 -5.23 -3.39
C LEU A 21 -16.25 -4.32 -2.33
N TYR A 22 -16.67 -4.90 -1.21
CA TYR A 22 -17.22 -4.12 -0.11
C TYR A 22 -16.09 -3.50 0.73
N HIS A 23 -16.04 -2.16 0.75
CA HIS A 23 -15.21 -1.41 1.70
C HIS A 23 -15.81 -1.45 3.12
N LYS A 24 -17.14 -1.44 3.21
CA LYS A 24 -17.94 -1.61 4.43
C LYS A 24 -19.06 -2.58 4.10
N LEU A 25 -19.16 -3.68 4.85
CA LEU A 25 -20.28 -4.60 4.68
C LEU A 25 -21.58 -3.88 5.07
N PRO A 26 -22.69 -4.07 4.32
CA PRO A 26 -23.96 -3.50 4.72
C PRO A 26 -24.31 -3.98 6.13
N CYS A 27 -24.70 -3.05 6.99
CA CYS A 27 -25.06 -3.24 8.41
C CYS A 27 -23.92 -3.46 9.42
N ASN A 28 -22.64 -3.37 9.03
CA ASN A 28 -21.51 -3.45 9.98
C ASN A 28 -20.64 -2.20 9.89
N ASP A 29 -20.02 -1.80 11.00
CA ASP A 29 -18.98 -0.78 10.98
C ASP A 29 -17.73 -1.20 10.21
N TYR A 30 -16.99 -0.20 9.73
CA TYR A 30 -15.75 -0.46 9.00
C TYR A 30 -14.79 -1.24 9.90
N ASN A 31 -14.35 -2.39 9.41
CA ASN A 31 -13.31 -3.20 10.03
C ASN A 31 -12.25 -3.50 8.97
N HIS A 32 -11.00 -3.10 9.23
CA HIS A 32 -9.89 -3.28 8.30
C HIS A 32 -9.61 -4.77 8.01
N GLU A 33 -9.82 -5.66 8.98
CA GLU A 33 -9.66 -7.11 8.82
C GLU A 33 -10.76 -7.73 7.93
N ARG A 34 -11.93 -7.10 7.88
CA ARG A 34 -13.09 -7.57 7.08
C ARG A 34 -13.26 -6.83 5.76
N SER A 35 -12.41 -5.84 5.49
CA SER A 35 -12.45 -5.06 4.27
C SER A 35 -11.98 -5.91 3.10
N GLU A 36 -12.89 -6.25 2.19
CA GLU A 36 -12.54 -7.01 0.99
C GLU A 36 -11.59 -6.24 0.10
N VAL A 37 -11.69 -4.90 0.12
CA VAL A 37 -10.77 -4.00 -0.59
C VAL A 37 -9.34 -4.17 -0.06
N LEU A 38 -9.14 -4.09 1.26
CA LEU A 38 -7.79 -4.23 1.83
C LEU A 38 -7.23 -5.63 1.61
N ARG A 39 -8.07 -6.66 1.74
CA ARG A 39 -7.66 -8.04 1.44
C ARG A 39 -7.19 -8.16 0.00
N TRP A 40 -7.98 -7.70 -0.97
CA TRP A 40 -7.60 -7.76 -2.38
C TRP A 40 -6.32 -6.97 -2.67
N VAL A 41 -6.17 -5.77 -2.09
CA VAL A 41 -4.94 -4.95 -2.25
C VAL A 41 -3.72 -5.70 -1.69
N SER A 42 -3.86 -6.38 -0.56
CA SER A 42 -2.78 -7.17 0.05
C SER A 42 -2.37 -8.39 -0.79
N GLU A 43 -3.24 -8.86 -1.68
CA GLU A 43 -2.97 -9.98 -2.60
C GLU A 43 -2.26 -9.52 -3.89
N GLN A 44 -2.21 -8.21 -4.18
CA GLN A 44 -1.59 -7.71 -5.42
C GLN A 44 -0.10 -7.41 -5.21
N PRO A 45 0.83 -8.17 -5.82
CA PRO A 45 2.27 -7.97 -5.63
C PRO A 45 2.74 -6.57 -6.07
N ASP A 46 2.22 -6.06 -7.19
CA ASP A 46 2.55 -4.71 -7.68
C ASP A 46 2.21 -3.61 -6.67
N LEU A 47 1.05 -3.73 -5.98
CA LEU A 47 0.62 -2.75 -4.99
C LEU A 47 1.46 -2.86 -3.71
N LEU A 48 1.81 -4.08 -3.28
CA LEU A 48 2.71 -4.29 -2.16
C LEU A 48 4.08 -3.67 -2.42
N GLU A 49 4.67 -3.94 -3.58
CA GLU A 49 5.96 -3.35 -3.97
C GLU A 49 5.88 -1.83 -4.09
N TRP A 50 4.79 -1.30 -4.63
CA TRP A 50 4.56 0.13 -4.70
C TRP A 50 4.47 0.75 -3.30
N THR A 51 3.73 0.12 -2.39
CA THR A 51 3.56 0.56 -0.99
C THR A 51 4.91 0.58 -0.28
N PHE A 52 5.69 -0.49 -0.40
CA PHE A 52 7.03 -0.54 0.17
C PHE A 52 7.96 0.52 -0.45
N ALA A 53 7.86 0.78 -1.75
CA ALA A 53 8.59 1.87 -2.39
C ALA A 53 8.19 3.25 -1.85
N GLN A 54 6.92 3.47 -1.49
CA GLN A 54 6.50 4.71 -0.82
C GLN A 54 7.11 4.83 0.57
N LEU A 55 7.12 3.75 1.37
CA LEU A 55 7.74 3.75 2.70
C LEU A 55 9.23 4.10 2.63
N LYS A 56 9.95 3.53 1.65
CA LYS A 56 11.36 3.87 1.39
C LYS A 56 11.52 5.33 0.98
N SER A 57 10.70 5.80 0.05
CA SER A 57 10.76 7.19 -0.45
C SER A 57 10.41 8.22 0.61
N ALA A 58 9.57 7.86 1.58
CA ALA A 58 9.21 8.71 2.71
C ALA A 58 10.28 8.71 3.82
N GLY A 59 11.26 7.80 3.76
CA GLY A 59 12.28 7.65 4.79
C GLY A 59 11.77 6.98 6.08
N TYR A 60 10.65 6.26 6.03
CA TYR A 60 10.08 5.59 7.20
C TYR A 60 10.71 4.23 7.51
N VAL A 61 11.47 3.69 6.56
CA VAL A 61 12.18 2.42 6.72
C VAL A 61 13.65 2.59 6.39
N LYS A 62 14.51 1.92 7.16
CA LYS A 62 15.96 1.86 6.95
C LYS A 62 16.38 0.44 6.63
N TYR A 63 17.40 0.31 5.77
CA TYR A 63 18.03 -0.96 5.48
C TYR A 63 19.27 -1.11 6.37
N ASN A 64 19.35 -2.22 7.09
CA ASN A 64 20.55 -2.62 7.81
C ASN A 64 21.37 -3.56 6.92
N SER A 65 22.55 -3.11 6.48
CA SER A 65 23.44 -3.89 5.63
C SER A 65 24.13 -5.05 6.33
N GLU A 66 24.27 -5.00 7.66
CA GLU A 66 24.91 -6.06 8.45
C GLU A 66 24.00 -7.28 8.60
N THR A 67 22.70 -7.05 8.81
CA THR A 67 21.69 -8.11 8.98
C THR A 67 20.92 -8.43 7.71
N GLY A 68 20.98 -7.57 6.69
CA GLY A 68 20.21 -7.68 5.46
C GLY A 68 18.71 -7.42 5.65
N THR A 69 18.31 -6.76 6.74
CA THR A 69 16.91 -6.55 7.10
C THR A 69 16.46 -5.11 6.89
N TRP A 70 15.16 -4.94 6.65
CA TRP A 70 14.50 -3.63 6.67
C TRP A 70 13.78 -3.45 8.00
N SER A 71 13.93 -2.29 8.62
CA SER A 71 13.25 -1.93 9.87
C SER A 71 12.68 -0.52 9.80
N GLY A 72 11.75 -0.21 10.70
CA GLY A 72 11.30 1.17 10.90
C GLY A 72 12.46 2.07 11.33
N VAL A 73 12.37 3.36 11.01
CA VAL A 73 13.34 4.34 11.50
C VAL A 73 13.21 4.61 13.00
N GLU A 74 11.99 4.51 13.52
CA GLU A 74 11.64 4.64 14.93
C GLU A 74 11.29 3.27 15.53
N ASP A 75 11.71 3.05 16.77
CA ASP A 75 11.25 1.95 17.60
C ASP A 75 9.91 2.36 18.23
N TRP A 76 8.92 1.46 18.22
CA TRP A 76 7.59 1.73 18.77
C TRP A 76 7.67 1.71 20.30
N GLU A 77 7.50 2.86 20.96
CA GLU A 77 7.40 2.97 22.44
C GLU A 77 6.11 2.32 22.99
#